data_AF-A0A7Y3PCH2-F1
#
_entry.id   AF-A0A7Y3PCH2-F1
#
_cell.length_a   1.000
_cell.length_b   1.000
_cell.length_c   1.000
_cell.angle_alpha   90.00
_cell.angle_beta   90.00
_cell.angle_gamma   90.00
#
_symmetry.space_group_name_H-M   'P 1'
#
loop_
_entity.id
_entity.type
_entity.pdbx_description
1 polymer ?
#
loop_
_entity_poly.entity_id
_entity_poly.type
_entity_poly.pdbx_seq_one_letter_code
_entity_poly.pdbx_strand_id
1 'polypeptide(L)'
;MRPYVVTYSGGLWHTMHALAAYRPATNVNLLSSISCTAVGTCVVGGQSDPKRGGGSSALVAEENHGRWTTPYAVGSANAVESISCARATSCTGVLTHTTGDFAGVATMSSNHHWSVRVPKSVAGWSNLRGWAMSCVLDQCTIVGSGSMAPTSPPSALIMTLSVA
;
A
#
# COMPACT_ATOMS: atom_id res chain seq x y z
N MET A 1 16.53 -5.17 -6.30
CA MET A 1 16.63 -3.71 -6.15
C MET A 1 16.41 -3.36 -4.69
N ARG A 2 17.21 -2.45 -4.15
CA ARG A 2 17.12 -1.97 -2.77
C ARG A 2 16.42 -0.61 -2.79
N PRO A 3 15.40 -0.38 -1.95
CA PRO A 3 14.78 0.93 -1.86
C PRO A 3 15.66 1.90 -1.06
N TYR A 4 15.65 3.17 -1.47
CA TYR A 4 16.41 4.27 -0.89
C TYR A 4 15.46 5.37 -0.43
N VAL A 5 15.84 6.07 0.63
CA VAL A 5 15.15 7.23 1.17
C VAL A 5 16.06 8.44 1.03
N VAL A 6 15.47 9.56 0.65
CA VAL A 6 16.13 10.86 0.59
C VAL A 6 15.17 11.92 1.09
N THR A 7 15.70 12.87 1.86
CA THR A 7 14.93 13.98 2.41
C THR A 7 15.32 15.27 1.70
N TYR A 8 14.34 16.13 1.44
CA TYR A 8 14.58 17.51 1.02
C TYR A 8 14.26 18.44 2.19
N SER A 9 15.24 19.20 2.65
CA SER A 9 15.03 20.22 3.69
C SER A 9 16.02 21.35 3.57
N GLY A 10 15.61 22.56 3.98
CA GLY A 10 16.45 23.76 3.89
C GLY A 10 16.89 24.11 2.46
N GLY A 11 16.10 23.73 1.44
CA GLY A 11 16.43 24.00 0.04
C GLY A 11 17.38 23.01 -0.62
N LEU A 12 17.74 21.91 0.06
CA LEU A 12 18.73 20.94 -0.42
C LEU A 12 18.21 19.50 -0.29
N TRP A 13 18.64 18.66 -1.23
CA TRP A 13 18.52 17.20 -1.10
C TRP A 13 19.67 16.67 -0.25
N HIS A 14 19.34 15.89 0.77
CA HIS A 14 20.33 15.19 1.59
C HIS A 14 20.90 13.98 0.86
N THR A 15 21.91 13.34 1.44
CA THR A 15 22.45 12.09 0.90
C THR A 15 21.40 10.99 0.90
N MET A 16 21.37 10.19 -0.16
CA MET A 16 20.51 9.01 -0.25
C MET A 16 20.97 7.95 0.77
N HIS A 17 20.02 7.39 1.52
CA HIS A 17 20.28 6.30 2.45
C HIS A 17 19.48 5.07 2.01
N ALA A 18 20.13 3.91 1.97
CA ALA A 18 19.40 2.66 1.82
C ALA A 18 18.54 2.44 3.07
N LEU A 19 17.35 1.88 2.91
CA LEU A 19 16.49 1.50 4.03
C LEU A 19 17.27 0.55 4.97
N ALA A 20 17.65 1.06 6.15
CA ALA A 20 18.68 0.47 7.02
C ALA A 20 18.29 -0.93 7.56
N ALA A 21 16.99 -1.18 7.72
CA ALA A 21 16.47 -2.44 8.21
C ALA A 21 16.15 -3.45 7.08
N TYR A 22 16.41 -3.11 5.81
CA TYR A 22 16.19 -4.04 4.70
C TYR A 22 17.09 -5.29 4.83
N ARG A 23 16.50 -6.43 5.21
CA ARG A 23 17.14 -7.76 5.18
C ARG A 23 16.67 -8.51 3.92
N PRO A 24 17.58 -9.08 3.11
CA PRO A 24 17.19 -9.71 1.85
C PRO A 24 16.59 -11.09 2.11
N ALA A 25 15.27 -11.22 1.99
CA ALA A 25 14.61 -12.52 1.76
C ALA A 25 14.08 -12.65 0.31
N THR A 26 13.91 -11.54 -0.40
CA THR A 26 13.47 -11.47 -1.81
C THR A 26 14.27 -10.38 -2.52
N ASN A 27 14.38 -10.46 -3.84
CA ASN A 27 15.48 -9.82 -4.56
C ASN A 27 15.10 -8.51 -5.30
N VAL A 28 13.82 -8.15 -5.35
CA VAL A 28 13.32 -6.85 -5.85
C VAL A 28 12.23 -6.36 -4.90
N ASN A 29 12.39 -5.15 -4.37
CA ASN A 29 11.34 -4.47 -3.62
C ASN A 29 11.05 -3.16 -4.31
N LEU A 30 9.78 -2.95 -4.66
CA LEU A 30 9.27 -1.76 -5.29
C LEU A 30 8.35 -1.08 -4.29
N LEU A 31 8.58 0.20 -4.04
CA LEU A 31 7.70 1.04 -3.25
C LEU A 31 6.89 1.88 -4.24
N SER A 32 5.57 1.85 -4.11
CA SER A 32 4.61 2.52 -5.02
C SER A 32 3.83 3.62 -4.32
N SER A 33 3.72 3.57 -2.99
CA SER A 33 2.91 4.53 -2.24
C SER A 33 3.52 4.86 -0.89
N ILE A 34 3.25 6.08 -0.42
CA ILE A 34 3.68 6.59 0.88
C ILE A 34 2.59 7.48 1.47
N SER A 35 2.41 7.41 2.78
CA SER A 35 1.58 8.34 3.53
C SER A 35 2.29 8.75 4.81
N CYS A 36 2.35 10.05 5.08
CA CYS A 36 3.02 10.62 6.24
C CYS A 36 2.02 11.40 7.08
N THR A 37 2.11 11.24 8.40
CA THR A 37 1.25 11.96 9.36
C THR A 37 2.00 13.06 10.09
N ALA A 38 3.34 12.97 10.11
CA ALA A 38 4.26 13.99 10.57
C ALA A 38 5.62 13.81 9.89
N VAL A 39 6.51 14.79 10.05
CA VAL A 39 7.91 14.65 9.61
C VAL A 39 8.56 13.48 10.34
N GLY A 40 9.12 12.52 9.59
CA GLY A 40 9.73 11.33 10.15
C GLY A 40 8.75 10.27 10.64
N THR A 41 7.46 10.40 10.32
CA THR A 41 6.40 9.43 10.67
C THR A 41 5.56 9.12 9.43
N CYS A 42 6.00 8.09 8.71
CA CYS A 42 5.47 7.71 7.42
C CYS A 42 5.28 6.19 7.34
N VAL A 43 4.38 5.75 6.45
CA VAL A 43 4.23 4.35 6.07
C VAL A 43 4.33 4.26 4.56
N VAL A 44 5.11 3.31 4.08
CA VAL A 44 5.23 2.99 2.65
C VAL A 44 4.57 1.66 2.34
N GLY A 45 4.02 1.56 1.14
CA GLY A 45 3.47 0.34 0.57
C GLY A 45 4.12 0.02 -0.76
N GLY A 46 4.13 -1.27 -1.11
CA GLY A 46 4.49 -1.74 -2.43
C GLY A 46 4.51 -3.26 -2.53
N GLN A 47 5.47 -3.80 -3.26
CA GLN A 47 5.59 -5.23 -3.51
C GLN A 47 7.03 -5.72 -3.41
N SER A 48 7.16 -7.00 -3.07
CA SER A 48 8.40 -7.74 -3.16
C SER A 48 8.27 -8.86 -4.21
N ASP A 49 9.28 -9.04 -5.06
CA ASP A 49 9.34 -10.09 -6.08
C ASP A 49 10.58 -10.99 -5.84
N PRO A 50 10.38 -12.30 -5.64
CA PRO A 50 11.48 -13.25 -5.53
C PRO A 50 12.03 -13.67 -6.90
N LYS A 51 13.35 -13.51 -7.07
CA LYS A 51 14.16 -13.90 -8.26
C LYS A 51 13.97 -15.33 -8.82
N ARG A 52 13.22 -16.22 -8.16
CA ARG A 52 13.06 -17.64 -8.53
C ARG A 52 11.60 -18.05 -8.75
N GLY A 53 10.76 -17.13 -9.21
CA GLY A 53 9.38 -17.43 -9.61
C GLY A 53 8.41 -17.70 -8.46
N GLY A 54 8.76 -17.29 -7.22
CA GLY A 54 7.75 -17.13 -6.18
C GLY A 54 6.86 -15.93 -6.54
N GLY A 55 5.58 -15.97 -6.20
CA GLY A 55 4.70 -14.83 -6.46
C GLY A 55 5.15 -13.57 -5.71
N SER A 56 4.77 -12.39 -6.22
CA SER A 56 5.00 -11.14 -5.48
C SER A 56 4.23 -11.14 -4.16
N SER A 57 4.73 -10.41 -3.15
CA SER A 57 4.02 -10.20 -1.90
C SER A 57 3.85 -8.72 -1.60
N ALA A 58 2.63 -8.34 -1.20
CA ALA A 58 2.31 -6.99 -0.74
C ALA A 58 3.14 -6.68 0.49
N LEU A 59 3.80 -5.52 0.48
CA LEU A 59 4.82 -5.19 1.45
C LEU A 59 4.61 -3.79 2.01
N VAL A 60 4.87 -3.64 3.30
CA VAL A 60 4.86 -2.34 3.99
C VAL A 60 6.16 -2.13 4.77
N ALA A 61 6.48 -0.86 5.01
CA ALA A 61 7.50 -0.46 5.98
C ALA A 61 7.07 0.85 6.63
N GLU A 62 7.55 1.08 7.85
CA GLU A 62 7.13 2.20 8.69
C GLU A 62 8.35 3.01 9.13
N GLU A 63 8.19 4.32 9.15
CA GLU A 63 9.17 5.27 9.66
C GLU A 63 8.76 5.75 11.03
N ASN A 64 9.71 5.72 11.95
CA ASN A 64 9.60 6.27 13.29
C ASN A 64 10.81 7.15 13.58
N HIS A 65 10.60 8.47 13.56
CA HIS A 65 11.62 9.50 13.80
C HIS A 65 12.86 9.32 12.91
N GLY A 66 12.65 9.14 11.60
CA GLY A 66 13.73 8.99 10.61
C GLY A 66 14.34 7.59 10.54
N ARG A 67 13.84 6.63 11.32
CA ARG A 67 14.27 5.23 11.29
C ARG A 67 13.17 4.36 10.71
N TRP A 68 13.54 3.55 9.74
CA TRP A 68 12.60 2.67 9.05
C TRP A 68 12.68 1.24 9.56
N THR A 69 11.53 0.58 9.62
CA THR A 69 11.42 -0.85 9.93
C THR A 69 11.91 -1.73 8.78
N THR A 70 12.18 -3.01 9.08
CA THR A 70 12.40 -4.01 8.04
C THR A 70 11.10 -4.15 7.26
N PRO A 71 11.13 -4.01 5.93
CA PRO A 71 9.99 -4.33 5.07
C PRO A 71 9.38 -5.70 5.39
N TYR A 72 8.06 -5.76 5.57
CA TYR A 72 7.35 -7.00 5.91
C TYR A 72 6.09 -7.18 5.07
N ALA A 73 5.72 -8.44 4.84
CA ALA A 73 4.58 -8.78 4.00
C ALA A 73 3.25 -8.59 4.75
N VAL A 74 2.22 -8.15 4.03
CA VAL A 74 0.86 -7.97 4.56
C VAL A 74 -0.12 -8.82 3.78
N GLY A 75 -0.70 -9.81 4.45
CA GLY A 75 -1.66 -10.74 3.85
C GLY A 75 -1.08 -11.58 2.71
N SER A 76 -1.96 -12.06 1.83
CA SER A 76 -1.64 -12.90 0.67
C SER A 76 -1.70 -12.17 -0.67
N ALA A 77 -1.92 -10.85 -0.66
CA ALA A 77 -1.92 -10.04 -1.87
C ALA A 77 -0.51 -9.83 -2.42
N ASN A 78 -0.42 -9.31 -3.65
CA ASN A 78 0.85 -9.18 -4.37
C ASN A 78 1.47 -7.80 -4.23
N ALA A 79 0.66 -6.75 -4.05
CA ALA A 79 1.13 -5.39 -3.88
C ALA A 79 0.20 -4.57 -2.97
N VAL A 80 0.77 -3.56 -2.32
CA VAL A 80 0.02 -2.41 -1.80
C VAL A 80 0.09 -1.31 -2.86
N GLU A 81 -1.04 -1.01 -3.50
CA GLU A 81 -1.08 -0.04 -4.60
C GLU A 81 -1.07 1.40 -4.10
N SER A 82 -1.90 1.68 -3.09
CA SER A 82 -2.02 2.99 -2.45
C SER A 82 -2.18 2.82 -0.95
N ILE A 83 -1.55 3.70 -0.17
CA ILE A 83 -1.66 3.73 1.29
C ILE A 83 -2.08 5.12 1.77
N SER A 84 -2.93 5.18 2.79
CA SER A 84 -3.34 6.42 3.43
C SER A 84 -3.39 6.23 4.94
N CYS A 85 -2.71 7.11 5.66
CA CYS A 85 -2.66 7.12 7.12
C CYS A 85 -3.43 8.31 7.67
N ALA A 86 -4.52 8.04 8.41
CA ALA A 86 -5.22 9.07 9.16
C ALA A 86 -4.48 9.44 10.45
N ARG A 87 -3.72 8.49 11.02
CA ARG A 87 -2.84 8.69 12.19
C ARG A 87 -1.62 7.78 12.08
N ALA A 88 -0.58 8.06 12.86
CA ALA A 88 0.65 7.26 12.89
C ALA A 88 0.39 5.75 13.11
N THR A 89 -0.68 5.40 13.83
CA THR A 89 -1.05 4.02 14.15
C THR A 89 -2.38 3.59 13.50
N SER A 90 -2.82 4.30 12.45
CA SER A 90 -4.08 4.05 11.76
C SER A 90 -3.90 4.36 10.27
N CYS A 91 -3.65 3.31 9.52
CA CYS A 91 -3.41 3.35 8.09
C CYS A 91 -4.28 2.33 7.38
N THR A 92 -4.68 2.66 6.16
CA THR A 92 -5.39 1.77 5.25
C THR A 92 -4.57 1.67 3.96
N GLY A 93 -4.48 0.48 3.39
CA GLY A 93 -3.83 0.23 2.10
C GLY A 93 -4.75 -0.53 1.14
N VAL A 94 -4.75 -0.17 -0.13
CA VAL A 94 -5.39 -0.95 -1.20
C VAL A 94 -4.44 -2.06 -1.59
N LEU A 95 -4.94 -3.29 -1.56
CA LEU A 95 -4.21 -4.47 -1.99
C LEU A 95 -4.58 -4.83 -3.41
N THR A 96 -3.60 -5.23 -4.20
CA THR A 96 -3.78 -5.69 -5.58
C THR A 96 -3.08 -7.02 -5.83
N HIS A 97 -3.60 -7.74 -6.83
CA HIS A 97 -2.94 -8.89 -7.42
C HIS A 97 -1.93 -8.44 -8.49
N THR A 98 -1.06 -9.35 -8.94
CA THR A 98 -0.09 -9.08 -10.01
C THR A 98 -0.74 -8.60 -11.31
N THR A 99 -2.00 -8.97 -11.56
CA THR A 99 -2.80 -8.52 -12.71
C THR A 99 -3.32 -7.08 -12.57
N GLY A 100 -3.16 -6.46 -11.39
CA GLY A 100 -3.68 -5.14 -11.03
C GLY A 100 -5.10 -5.18 -10.44
N ASP A 101 -5.69 -6.37 -10.30
CA ASP A 101 -7.05 -6.51 -9.79
C ASP A 101 -7.07 -6.31 -8.27
N PHE A 102 -8.12 -5.68 -7.78
CA PHE A 102 -8.34 -5.36 -6.38
C PHE A 102 -8.45 -6.64 -5.54
N ALA A 103 -7.48 -6.84 -4.66
CA ALA A 103 -7.40 -7.99 -3.75
C ALA A 103 -8.07 -7.69 -2.39
N GLY A 104 -8.30 -6.41 -2.07
CA GLY A 104 -8.95 -5.99 -0.83
C GLY A 104 -8.33 -4.73 -0.25
N VAL A 105 -8.58 -4.50 1.04
CA VAL A 105 -7.94 -3.44 1.84
C VAL A 105 -7.24 -4.04 3.05
N ALA A 106 -6.07 -3.52 3.38
CA ALA A 106 -5.39 -3.79 4.64
C ALA A 106 -5.60 -2.61 5.58
N THR A 107 -5.91 -2.85 6.84
CA THR A 107 -6.01 -1.82 7.89
C THR A 107 -5.02 -2.10 9.01
N MET A 108 -4.34 -1.06 9.47
CA MET A 108 -3.36 -1.12 10.55
C MET A 108 -4.02 -0.72 11.87
N SER A 109 -3.91 -1.58 12.88
CA SER A 109 -4.32 -1.28 14.25
C SER A 109 -3.21 -0.61 15.06
N SER A 110 -3.55 -0.13 16.25
CA SER A 110 -2.66 0.64 17.13
C SER A 110 -1.38 -0.10 17.55
N ASN A 111 -1.36 -1.42 17.46
CA ASN A 111 -0.22 -2.29 17.73
C ASN A 111 0.66 -2.56 16.49
N HIS A 112 0.53 -1.76 15.42
CA HIS A 112 1.28 -1.92 14.17
C HIS A 112 1.05 -3.28 13.48
N HIS A 113 -0.13 -3.87 13.71
CA HIS A 113 -0.55 -5.11 13.06
C HIS A 113 -1.54 -4.80 11.94
N TRP A 114 -1.37 -5.49 10.80
CA TRP A 114 -2.24 -5.32 9.64
C TRP A 114 -3.28 -6.42 9.59
N SER A 115 -4.53 -6.03 9.35
CA SER A 115 -5.65 -6.93 9.11
C SER A 115 -6.15 -6.73 7.69
N VAL A 116 -6.30 -7.82 6.94
CA VAL A 116 -6.80 -7.77 5.57
C VAL A 116 -8.29 -8.03 5.55
N ARG A 117 -9.04 -7.12 4.92
CA ARG A 117 -10.46 -7.26 4.63
C ARG A 117 -10.64 -7.29 3.12
N VAL A 118 -11.29 -8.34 2.63
CA VAL A 118 -11.68 -8.46 1.22
C VAL A 118 -13.16 -8.09 1.13
N PRO A 119 -13.52 -6.93 0.55
CA PRO A 119 -14.92 -6.59 0.32
C PRO A 119 -15.57 -7.67 -0.56
N LYS A 120 -16.70 -8.23 -0.09
CA LYS A 120 -17.30 -9.43 -0.70
C LYS A 120 -17.76 -9.22 -2.16
N SER A 121 -18.06 -7.98 -2.56
CA SER A 121 -18.28 -7.54 -3.94
C SER A 121 -18.82 -6.10 -3.93
N VAL A 122 -18.53 -5.31 -4.96
CA VAL A 122 -19.37 -4.16 -5.30
C VAL A 122 -20.53 -4.71 -6.15
N ALA A 123 -21.78 -4.57 -5.69
CA ALA A 123 -22.93 -5.23 -6.30
C ALA A 123 -23.03 -4.92 -7.80
N GLY A 124 -22.90 -5.95 -8.63
CA GLY A 124 -22.96 -5.85 -10.10
C GLY A 124 -21.67 -5.39 -10.78
N TRP A 125 -20.52 -5.30 -10.08
CA TRP A 125 -19.25 -4.91 -10.67
C TRP A 125 -18.17 -5.99 -10.46
N SER A 126 -17.38 -6.19 -11.50
CA SER A 126 -16.26 -7.14 -11.58
C SER A 126 -14.98 -6.43 -12.05
N ASN A 127 -13.84 -7.13 -11.99
CA ASN A 127 -12.53 -6.59 -12.41
C ASN A 127 -12.22 -5.23 -11.77
N LEU A 128 -12.53 -5.11 -10.48
CA LEU A 128 -12.31 -3.88 -9.72
C LEU A 128 -10.81 -3.60 -9.65
N ARG A 129 -10.43 -2.34 -9.79
CA ARG A 129 -9.07 -1.83 -9.61
C ARG A 129 -9.13 -0.55 -8.82
N GLY A 130 -8.15 -0.32 -7.95
CA GLY A 130 -8.03 0.92 -7.19
C GLY A 130 -6.57 1.36 -7.19
N TRP A 131 -6.31 2.60 -7.62
CA TRP A 131 -4.95 3.13 -7.84
C TRP A 131 -4.57 4.22 -6.85
N ALA A 132 -5.56 4.93 -6.31
CA ALA A 132 -5.33 6.01 -5.35
C ALA A 132 -6.41 5.95 -4.28
N MET A 133 -6.01 6.22 -3.04
CA MET A 133 -6.91 6.36 -1.92
C MET A 133 -6.60 7.60 -1.09
N SER A 134 -7.62 8.11 -0.42
CA SER A 134 -7.48 9.09 0.66
C SER A 134 -8.44 8.72 1.78
N CYS A 135 -7.93 8.66 3.01
CA CYS A 135 -8.71 8.37 4.20
C CYS A 135 -8.73 9.57 5.13
N VAL A 136 -9.91 9.84 5.69
CA VAL A 136 -10.12 10.78 6.79
C VAL A 136 -10.78 9.99 7.92
N LEU A 137 -10.05 9.82 9.02
CA LEU A 137 -10.47 8.94 10.12
C LEU A 137 -10.77 7.53 9.57
N ASP A 138 -11.98 7.03 9.82
CA ASP A 138 -12.40 5.68 9.43
C ASP A 138 -13.13 5.65 8.08
N GLN A 139 -13.14 6.75 7.32
CA GLN A 139 -13.75 6.83 6.00
C GLN A 139 -12.67 6.99 4.94
N CYS A 140 -12.66 6.09 3.96
CA CYS A 140 -11.71 6.12 2.84
C CYS A 140 -12.44 6.21 1.51
N THR A 141 -11.92 7.05 0.63
CA THR A 141 -12.36 7.18 -0.76
C THR A 141 -11.28 6.66 -1.67
N ILE A 142 -11.64 5.74 -2.57
CA ILE A 142 -10.74 5.10 -3.54
C ILE A 142 -11.20 5.49 -4.94
N VAL A 143 -10.27 5.96 -5.76
CA VAL A 143 -10.47 6.13 -7.20
C VAL A 143 -10.01 4.87 -7.91
N GLY A 144 -10.82 4.40 -8.85
CA GLY A 144 -10.64 3.09 -9.46
C GLY A 144 -11.35 2.92 -10.80
N SER A 145 -11.40 1.68 -11.25
CA SER A 145 -12.24 1.24 -12.36
C SER A 145 -12.89 -0.10 -12.05
N GLY A 146 -13.91 -0.45 -12.81
CA GLY A 146 -14.49 -1.78 -12.81
C GLY A 146 -15.41 -1.98 -14.01
N SER A 147 -15.98 -3.17 -14.13
CA SER A 147 -16.85 -3.54 -15.24
C SER A 147 -18.20 -4.04 -14.72
N MET A 148 -19.31 -3.48 -15.22
CA MET A 148 -20.67 -3.90 -14.82
C MET A 148 -21.02 -5.33 -15.28
N ALA A 149 -20.34 -5.81 -16.33
CA ALA A 149 -20.37 -7.20 -16.76
C ALA A 149 -18.93 -7.65 -17.09
N PRO A 150 -18.61 -8.95 -17.02
CA PRO A 150 -17.26 -9.45 -17.32
C PRO A 150 -16.73 -9.04 -18.70
N THR A 151 -17.63 -8.76 -19.65
CA THR A 151 -17.33 -8.39 -21.04
C THR A 151 -17.50 -6.90 -21.33
N SER A 152 -18.03 -6.11 -20.39
CA SER A 152 -18.19 -4.66 -20.60
C SER A 152 -16.83 -3.97 -20.48
N PRO A 153 -16.58 -2.90 -21.25
CA PRO A 153 -15.38 -2.08 -21.04
C PRO A 153 -15.33 -1.53 -19.60
N PRO A 154 -14.14 -1.35 -19.01
CA PRO A 154 -14.02 -0.81 -17.68
C PRO A 154 -14.45 0.66 -17.64
N SER A 155 -15.27 0.99 -16.66
CA SER A 155 -15.69 2.35 -16.34
C SER A 155 -14.95 2.85 -15.10
N ALA A 156 -14.59 4.13 -15.10
CA ALA A 156 -14.07 4.79 -13.91
C ALA A 156 -15.13 4.80 -12.80
N LEU A 157 -14.69 4.63 -11.56
CA LEU A 157 -15.57 4.60 -10.40
C LEU A 157 -14.87 5.18 -9.16
N ILE A 158 -15.69 5.58 -8.20
CA ILE A 158 -15.27 6.01 -6.87
C ILE A 158 -15.92 5.08 -5.86
N MET A 159 -15.12 4.49 -4.97
CA MET A 159 -15.60 3.63 -3.88
C MET A 159 -15.37 4.34 -2.56
N THR A 160 -16.39 4.37 -1.71
CA THR A 160 -16.24 4.79 -0.32
C THR A 160 -16.27 3.54 0.57
N LEU A 161 -15.38 3.49 1.55
CA LEU A 161 -15.37 2.41 2.53
C LEU A 161 -15.27 2.96 3.95
N SER A 162 -15.94 2.26 4.85
CA SER A 162 -15.82 2.47 6.30
C SER A 162 -14.90 1.38 6.87
N VAL A 163 -13.81 1.77 7.54
CA VAL A 163 -12.78 0.85 8.06
C VAL A 163 -12.88 0.56 9.57
N ALA A 164 -14.00 0.96 10.20
CA ALA A 164 -14.27 0.65 11.61
C ALA A 164 -14.19 -0.87 11.93
#